data_AF-A0A8S0H931-F1
#
_entry.id   AF-A0A8S0H931-F1
#
_cell.length_a   1.000
_cell.length_b   1.000
_cell.length_c   1.000
_cell.angle_alpha   90.00
_cell.angle_beta   90.00
_cell.angle_gamma   90.00
#
_symmetry.space_group_name_H-M   'P 1'
#
loop_
_entity.id
_entity.type
_entity.pdbx_description
1 polymer ?
#
loop_
_entity_poly.entity_id
_entity_poly.type
_entity_poly.pdbx_seq_one_letter_code
_entity_poly.pdbx_strand_id
1 'polypeptide(L)'
;MIAPSGLSISQDMLILVDPAIGAEPGKLVVVQCPGSDEAIFRKLVQEGGLRYLVPLNPTYPKMLYSDKCRIIGVVVQATAKF
;
A
#
# COMPACT_ATOMS: atom_id res chain seq x y z
N MET A 1 0.37 9.35 -4.88
CA MET A 1 -1.00 9.42 -4.32
C MET A 1 -1.09 10.55 -3.29
N ILE A 2 -1.90 11.58 -3.58
CA ILE A 2 -2.12 12.68 -2.64
C ILE A 2 -3.28 12.31 -1.71
N ALA A 3 -3.06 12.28 -0.39
CA ALA A 3 -4.13 12.12 0.60
C ALA A 3 -4.69 13.51 1.00
N PRO A 4 -6.02 13.68 1.13
CA PRO A 4 -6.63 14.97 1.50
C PRO A 4 -6.35 15.37 2.96
N SER A 5 -5.94 14.42 3.81
CA SER A 5 -5.42 14.68 5.15
C SER A 5 -4.54 13.51 5.62
N GLY A 6 -3.57 13.78 6.49
CA GLY A 6 -2.63 12.76 7.00
C GLY A 6 -1.44 12.48 6.08
N LEU A 7 -0.87 11.28 6.20
CA LEU A 7 0.31 10.87 5.44
C LEU A 7 0.01 10.81 3.94
N SER A 8 0.80 11.55 3.16
CA SER A 8 0.68 11.65 1.71
C SER A 8 2.03 11.31 1.06
N ILE A 9 2.00 10.53 -0.01
CA ILE A 9 3.20 10.22 -0.82
C ILE A 9 2.88 10.67 -2.24
N SER A 10 3.33 11.88 -2.59
CA SER A 10 3.07 12.48 -3.89
C SER A 10 3.80 11.75 -5.02
N GLN A 11 3.49 12.14 -6.25
CA GLN A 11 4.30 11.73 -7.40
C GLN A 11 5.77 12.14 -7.18
N ASP A 12 6.68 11.39 -7.79
CA ASP A 12 8.13 11.63 -7.78
C ASP A 12 8.85 11.45 -6.43
N MET A 13 8.12 11.05 -5.38
CA MET A 13 8.74 10.58 -4.14
C MET A 13 9.30 9.16 -4.31
N LEU A 14 10.44 8.91 -3.68
CA LEU A 14 11.00 7.58 -3.53
C LEU A 14 10.44 6.90 -2.28
N ILE A 15 10.22 5.60 -2.38
CA ILE A 15 9.86 4.75 -1.24
C ILE A 15 10.91 3.66 -1.05
N LEU A 16 11.24 3.36 0.21
CA LEU A 16 12.06 2.22 0.59
C LEU A 16 11.14 1.08 1.03
N VAL A 17 11.30 -0.08 0.40
CA VAL A 17 10.49 -1.27 0.64
C VAL A 17 11.36 -2.35 1.26
N ASP A 18 10.94 -2.85 2.42
CA ASP A 18 11.59 -3.97 3.10
C ASP A 18 10.75 -5.25 2.92
N PRO A 19 11.26 -6.28 2.21
CA PRO A 19 10.55 -7.54 1.99
C PRO A 19 10.61 -8.50 3.19
N ALA A 20 11.51 -8.29 4.16
CA ALA A 20 11.68 -9.16 5.33
C ALA A 20 10.67 -8.86 6.44
N ILE A 21 10.03 -7.69 6.40
CA ILE A 21 9.04 -7.28 7.40
C ILE A 21 7.66 -7.85 7.05
N GLY A 22 7.02 -8.47 8.04
CA GLY A 22 5.65 -8.93 7.94
C GLY A 22 4.66 -7.77 7.72
N ALA A 23 3.77 -7.93 6.75
CA ALA A 23 2.74 -6.92 6.48
C ALA A 23 1.58 -7.03 7.48
N GLU A 24 1.46 -6.01 8.32
CA GLU A 24 0.43 -5.90 9.35
C GLU A 24 -0.59 -4.80 9.02
N PRO A 25 -1.83 -4.90 9.52
CA PRO A 25 -2.81 -3.82 9.42
C PRO A 25 -2.24 -2.49 9.95
N GLY A 26 -2.45 -1.42 9.21
CA GLY A 26 -1.89 -0.09 9.45
C GLY A 26 -0.64 0.22 8.63
N LYS A 27 0.09 -0.79 8.13
CA LYS A 27 1.30 -0.61 7.33
C LYS A 27 0.98 -0.26 5.88
N LEU A 28 1.91 0.45 5.25
CA LEU A 28 1.93 0.67 3.82
C LEU A 28 2.67 -0.49 3.15
N VAL A 29 2.11 -1.02 2.09
CA VAL A 29 2.60 -2.22 1.42
C VAL A 29 2.67 -2.01 -0.09
N VAL A 30 3.65 -2.68 -0.69
CA VAL A 30 3.67 -2.92 -2.13
C VAL A 30 3.15 -4.33 -2.36
N VAL A 31 2.12 -4.45 -3.20
CA VAL A 31 1.39 -5.70 -3.41
C VAL A 31 1.14 -5.91 -4.89
N GLN A 32 1.29 -7.14 -5.36
CA GLN A 32 0.93 -7.56 -6.70
C GLN A 32 -0.25 -8.51 -6.61
N CYS A 33 -1.33 -8.22 -7.33
CA CYS A 33 -2.54 -9.04 -7.32
C CYS A 33 -2.64 -9.89 -8.59
N PRO A 34 -3.29 -11.07 -8.52
CA PRO A 34 -3.37 -11.98 -9.65
C PRO A 34 -4.11 -11.31 -10.82
N GLY A 35 -3.60 -11.49 -12.04
CA GLY A 35 -4.17 -10.90 -13.25
C GLY A 35 -3.60 -9.51 -13.61
N SER A 36 -2.68 -8.97 -12.81
CA SER A 36 -1.85 -7.82 -13.19
C SER A 36 -0.39 -8.08 -12.86
N ASP A 37 0.50 -7.82 -13.81
CA ASP A 37 1.94 -7.80 -13.56
C ASP A 37 2.37 -6.54 -12.80
N GLU A 38 1.51 -5.52 -12.70
CA GLU A 38 1.82 -4.28 -12.02
C GLU A 38 1.69 -4.41 -10.49
N ALA A 39 2.74 -3.98 -9.80
CA ALA A 39 2.71 -3.81 -8.35
C ALA A 39 2.00 -2.50 -8.00
N ILE A 40 1.09 -2.57 -7.03
CA ILE A 40 0.36 -1.41 -6.52
C ILE A 40 0.81 -1.06 -5.10
N PHE A 41 0.69 0.23 -4.78
CA PHE A 41 0.98 0.77 -3.46
C PHE A 41 -0.32 1.06 -2.70
N ARG A 42 -0.47 0.46 -1.51
CA ARG A 42 -1.71 0.52 -0.71
C ARG A 42 -1.38 0.50 0.78
N LYS A 43 -2.32 0.97 1.61
CA LYS A 43 -2.32 0.73 3.05
C LYS A 43 -3.09 -0.56 3.34
N LEU A 44 -2.49 -1.50 4.06
CA LEU A 44 -3.20 -2.67 4.56
C LEU A 44 -4.02 -2.25 5.78
N VAL A 45 -5.31 -2.56 5.81
CA VAL A 45 -6.21 -2.23 6.92
C VAL A 45 -7.03 -3.47 7.27
N GLN A 46 -7.47 -3.60 8.53
CA GLN A 46 -8.39 -4.66 8.95
C GLN A 46 -9.66 -4.02 9.51
N GLU A 47 -10.82 -4.37 8.94
CA GLU A 47 -12.14 -3.88 9.33
C GLU A 47 -13.10 -5.07 9.38
N GLY A 48 -13.83 -5.25 10.48
CA GLY A 48 -14.82 -6.33 10.59
C GLY A 48 -14.26 -7.75 10.39
N GLY A 49 -12.99 -7.98 10.77
CA GLY A 49 -12.31 -9.27 10.60
C GLY A 49 -11.76 -9.53 9.18
N LEU A 50 -12.03 -8.64 8.22
CA LEU A 50 -11.53 -8.73 6.86
C LEU A 50 -10.37 -7.75 6.65
N ARG A 51 -9.43 -8.11 5.77
CA ARG A 51 -8.31 -7.25 5.38
C ARG A 51 -8.62 -6.54 4.08
N TYR A 52 -8.22 -5.28 3.99
CA TYR A 52 -8.43 -4.41 2.85
C TYR A 52 -7.15 -3.71 2.43
N LEU A 53 -7.01 -3.47 1.14
CA LEU A 53 -5.99 -2.64 0.53
C LEU A 53 -6.62 -1.28 0.19
N VAL A 54 -6.29 -0.29 1.01
CA VAL A 54 -6.86 1.07 0.94
C VAL A 54 -5.88 2.00 0.25
N PRO A 55 -6.28 2.74 -0.80
CA PRO A 55 -5.44 3.77 -1.38
C PRO A 55 -5.24 4.94 -0.40
N LEU A 56 -4.08 5.60 -0.45
CA LEU A 56 -3.88 6.84 0.30
C LEU A 56 -4.76 7.98 -0.22
N ASN A 57 -5.11 7.97 -1.51
CA ASN A 57 -6.06 8.91 -2.09
C ASN A 57 -7.48 8.30 -2.04
N PRO A 58 -8.41 8.86 -1.24
CA PRO A 58 -9.78 8.33 -1.08
C PRO A 58 -10.62 8.36 -2.35
N THR A 59 -10.21 9.09 -3.40
CA THR A 59 -10.93 9.08 -4.68
C THR A 59 -10.80 7.75 -5.42
N TYR A 60 -9.84 6.89 -5.02
CA TYR A 60 -9.68 5.55 -5.56
C TYR A 60 -10.42 4.52 -4.69
N PRO A 61 -10.96 3.44 -5.29
CA PRO A 61 -11.71 2.45 -4.55
C PRO A 61 -10.82 1.63 -3.62
N LYS A 62 -11.35 1.31 -2.43
CA LYS A 62 -10.76 0.29 -1.55
C LYS A 62 -10.96 -1.09 -2.15
N MET A 63 -10.00 -1.99 -1.96
CA MET A 63 -10.03 -3.35 -2.48
C MET A 63 -9.97 -4.36 -1.34
N LEU A 64 -10.72 -5.46 -1.41
CA LEU A 64 -10.60 -6.56 -0.46
C LEU A 64 -9.26 -7.27 -0.68
N TYR A 65 -8.50 -7.51 0.39
CA TYR A 65 -7.28 -8.30 0.31
C TYR A 65 -7.65 -9.77 0.09
N SER A 66 -6.97 -10.40 -0.88
CA SER A 66 -7.09 -11.83 -1.16
C SER A 66 -5.73 -12.48 -0.95
N ASP A 67 -5.72 -13.72 -0.44
CA ASP A 67 -4.49 -14.50 -0.25
C ASP A 67 -3.75 -14.82 -1.57
N LYS A 68 -4.42 -14.61 -2.71
CA LYS A 68 -3.79 -14.69 -4.04
C LYS A 68 -2.92 -13.48 -4.35
N CYS A 69 -3.11 -12.34 -3.66
CA CYS A 69 -2.26 -11.17 -3.82
C CYS A 69 -0.95 -11.39 -3.06
N ARG A 70 0.16 -11.28 -3.76
CA ARG A 70 1.50 -11.38 -3.21
C ARG A 70 1.95 -10.03 -2.67
N ILE A 71 2.22 -9.96 -1.38
CA ILE A 71 2.87 -8.79 -0.78
C ILE A 71 4.36 -8.86 -1.13
N ILE A 72 4.86 -7.80 -1.76
CA ILE A 72 6.26 -7.67 -2.16
C ILE A 72 7.10 -7.18 -0.96
N GLY A 73 6.55 -6.28 -0.16
CA GLY A 73 7.18 -5.82 1.07
C GLY A 73 6.43 -4.65 1.71
N VAL A 74 6.95 -4.22 2.86
CA VAL A 74 6.42 -3.11 3.65
C VAL A 74 7.21 -1.85 3.35
N VAL A 75 6.52 -0.74 3.17
CA VAL A 75 7.16 0.57 3.00
C VAL A 75 7.59 1.10 4.36
N VAL A 76 8.90 1.27 4.52
CA VAL A 76 9.53 1.72 5.78
C VAL A 76 9.93 3.20 5.74
N GLN A 77 10.12 3.75 4.55
CA GLN A 77 10.48 5.15 4.37
C GLN A 77 9.90 5.70 3.07
N ALA A 78 9.58 7.00 3.07
CA ALA A 78 9.28 7.78 1.88
C ALA A 78 10.11 9.08 1.90
N THR A 79 10.66 9.48 0.77
CA THR A 79 11.57 10.64 0.68
C THR A 79 11.34 11.39 -0.62
N ALA A 80 11.21 12.72 -0.52
CA ALA A 80 11.11 13.58 -1.69
C ALA A 80 12.46 13.64 -2.42
N LYS A 81 12.42 13.56 -3.74
CA LYS A 81 13.55 13.94 -4.61
C LYS A 81 13.34 15.38 -5.09
N PHE A 82 14.41 16.15 -5.10
CA PHE A 82 14.48 17.50 -5.65
C PHE A 82 15.43 17.51 -6.84
#